data_AF-A0A6J4E4V2-F1
#
_entry.id   AF-A0A6J4E4V2-F1
#
_cell.length_a   1.000
_cell.length_b   1.000
_cell.length_c   1.000
_cell.angle_alpha   90.00
_cell.angle_beta   90.00
_cell.angle_gamma   90.00
#
_symmetry.space_group_name_H-M   'P 1'
#
loop_
_entity.id
_entity.type
_entity.pdbx_description
1 polymer ?
#
loop_
_entity_poly.entity_id
_entity_poly.type
_entity_poly.pdbx_seq_one_letter_code
_entity_poly.pdbx_strand_id
1 'polypeptide(L)'
;MGAPPGGMPEQPVTDSHDAPPESLALLIWRWYGEEQYRRLILLGELGPALQFLARDAEWQGANIGCCADCNLWSDHLRYLHAFVHGFPPRLLPRVHAHLQALLGACEALSQDAYVDLDGNNFDHPQWAPLRTAAQEALALLLWQEFEAHMPALVEDCQAALEKWQP
;
A
#
# COMPACT_ATOMS: atom_id res chain seq x y z
N MET A 1 27.63 -51.13 -43.50
CA MET A 1 27.79 -49.77 -42.94
C MET A 1 26.39 -49.21 -42.75
N GLY A 2 25.82 -49.39 -41.56
CA GLY A 2 24.47 -48.94 -41.23
C GLY A 2 24.56 -47.75 -40.27
N ALA A 3 23.87 -46.66 -40.59
CA ALA A 3 23.73 -45.51 -39.70
C ALA A 3 22.84 -45.87 -38.50
N PRO A 4 23.14 -45.38 -37.28
CA PRO A 4 22.15 -45.36 -36.21
C PRO A 4 21.24 -44.11 -36.31
N PRO A 5 20.01 -44.20 -35.79
CA PRO A 5 18.97 -43.18 -35.96
C PRO A 5 19.15 -41.98 -35.01
N GLY A 6 18.62 -40.84 -35.44
CA GLY A 6 18.71 -39.57 -34.74
C GLY A 6 18.09 -39.58 -33.35
N GLY A 7 18.83 -39.05 -32.39
CA GLY A 7 18.30 -38.64 -31.10
C GLY A 7 17.44 -37.38 -31.26
N MET A 8 16.22 -37.44 -30.76
CA MET A 8 15.39 -36.25 -30.53
C MET A 8 16.12 -35.32 -29.56
N PRO A 9 16.13 -33.99 -29.78
CA PRO A 9 16.53 -33.08 -28.73
C PRO A 9 15.47 -33.09 -27.62
N GLU A 10 15.91 -33.37 -26.39
CA GLU A 10 15.15 -33.10 -25.17
C GLU A 10 14.68 -31.64 -25.19
N GLN A 11 13.37 -31.43 -25.07
CA GLN A 11 12.84 -30.08 -24.86
C GLN A 11 13.19 -29.65 -23.44
N PRO A 12 13.70 -28.43 -23.23
CA PRO A 12 13.85 -27.91 -21.88
C PRO A 12 12.46 -27.74 -21.27
N VAL A 13 12.24 -28.40 -20.13
CA VAL A 13 11.18 -28.05 -19.19
C VAL A 13 11.41 -26.62 -18.75
N THR A 14 10.68 -25.68 -19.36
CA THR A 14 10.65 -24.29 -18.93
C THR A 14 9.94 -24.27 -17.60
N ASP A 15 10.73 -24.13 -16.53
CA ASP A 15 10.26 -23.83 -15.19
C ASP A 15 9.29 -22.64 -15.24
N SER A 16 8.07 -22.88 -14.78
CA SER A 16 7.03 -21.87 -14.59
C SER A 16 7.48 -20.90 -13.50
N HIS A 17 8.19 -19.84 -13.85
CA HIS A 17 8.50 -18.75 -12.91
C HIS A 17 8.40 -17.36 -13.52
N ASP A 18 7.29 -17.09 -14.19
CA ASP A 18 6.89 -15.71 -14.48
C ASP A 18 5.37 -15.64 -14.67
N ALA A 19 4.64 -15.97 -13.59
CA ALA A 19 3.25 -15.53 -13.54
C ALA A 19 3.29 -13.99 -13.52
N PRO A 20 2.64 -13.29 -14.46
CA PRO A 20 2.58 -11.83 -14.41
C PRO A 20 2.03 -11.42 -13.04
N PRO A 21 2.51 -10.29 -12.46
CA PRO A 21 2.04 -9.84 -11.17
C PRO A 21 0.51 -9.78 -11.24
N GLU A 22 -0.15 -10.59 -10.39
CA GLU A 22 -1.60 -10.62 -10.31
C GLU A 22 -2.08 -9.18 -10.12
N SER A 23 -2.99 -8.73 -10.98
CA SER A 23 -3.53 -7.37 -10.85
C SER A 23 -4.15 -7.21 -9.46
N LEU A 24 -4.05 -6.01 -8.88
CA LEU A 24 -4.60 -5.75 -7.55
C LEU A 24 -6.11 -6.11 -7.49
N ALA A 25 -6.84 -5.90 -8.57
CA ALA A 25 -8.24 -6.33 -8.70
C ALA A 25 -8.43 -7.84 -8.48
N LEU A 26 -7.58 -8.68 -9.10
CA LEU A 26 -7.62 -10.14 -8.91
C LEU A 26 -7.24 -10.53 -7.48
N LEU A 27 -6.27 -9.84 -6.89
CA LEU A 27 -5.90 -10.04 -5.49
C LEU A 27 -7.06 -9.70 -4.54
N ILE A 28 -7.74 -8.57 -4.76
CA ILE A 28 -8.91 -8.14 -3.99
C ILE A 28 -10.01 -9.20 -4.08
N TRP A 29 -10.37 -9.62 -5.30
CA TRP A 29 -11.39 -10.65 -5.51
C TRP A 29 -11.03 -11.98 -4.85
N ARG A 30 -9.78 -12.42 -4.99
CA ARG A 30 -9.31 -13.65 -4.34
C ARG A 30 -9.36 -13.54 -2.82
N TRP A 31 -8.86 -12.46 -2.24
CA TRP A 31 -8.90 -12.28 -0.78
C TRP A 31 -10.32 -12.21 -0.25
N TYR A 32 -11.25 -11.61 -0.99
CA TYR A 32 -12.65 -11.58 -0.60
C TYR A 32 -13.25 -12.99 -0.58
N GLY A 33 -13.02 -13.78 -1.65
CA GLY A 33 -13.51 -15.15 -1.74
C GLY A 33 -12.85 -16.14 -0.77
N GLU A 34 -11.60 -15.89 -0.39
CA GLU A 34 -10.85 -16.67 0.62
C GLU A 34 -11.01 -16.14 2.05
N GLU A 35 -11.95 -15.23 2.28
CA GLU A 35 -12.26 -14.64 3.60
C GLU A 35 -11.05 -13.98 4.28
N GLN A 36 -10.08 -13.51 3.48
CA GLN A 36 -8.89 -12.80 3.96
C GLN A 36 -9.19 -11.33 4.23
N TYR A 37 -10.30 -11.07 4.93
CA TYR A 37 -10.89 -9.75 5.16
C TYR A 37 -9.92 -8.75 5.80
N ARG A 38 -9.03 -9.22 6.69
CA ARG A 38 -7.99 -8.36 7.29
C ARG A 38 -7.06 -7.73 6.26
N ARG A 39 -6.75 -8.40 5.15
CA ARG A 39 -5.92 -7.84 4.07
C ARG A 39 -6.65 -6.75 3.29
N LEU A 40 -7.95 -6.95 3.05
CA LEU A 40 -8.80 -5.97 2.39
C LEU A 40 -8.96 -4.73 3.26
N ILE A 41 -9.18 -4.91 4.57
CA ILE A 41 -9.22 -3.80 5.53
C ILE A 41 -7.89 -3.03 5.54
N LEU A 42 -6.75 -3.71 5.62
CA LEU A 42 -5.43 -3.07 5.57
C LEU A 42 -5.22 -2.27 4.28
N LEU A 43 -5.64 -2.80 3.12
CA LEU A 43 -5.58 -2.07 1.86
C LEU A 43 -6.50 -0.84 1.86
N GLY A 44 -7.71 -1.01 2.41
CA GLY A 44 -8.70 0.05 2.49
C GLY A 44 -8.34 1.18 3.46
N GLU A 45 -7.57 0.88 4.50
CA GLU A 45 -7.00 1.87 5.41
C GLU A 45 -5.74 2.55 4.85
N LEU A 46 -4.93 1.81 4.08
CA LEU A 46 -3.71 2.33 3.45
C LEU A 46 -4.01 3.44 2.43
N GLY A 47 -5.02 3.25 1.58
CA GLY A 47 -5.31 4.19 0.51
C GLY A 47 -5.58 5.62 0.99
N PRO A 48 -6.52 5.84 1.93
CA PRO A 48 -6.75 7.15 2.55
C PRO A 48 -5.50 7.73 3.21
N ALA A 49 -4.67 6.89 3.86
CA ALA A 49 -3.40 7.33 4.44
C ALA A 49 -2.44 7.89 3.38
N LEU A 50 -2.30 7.18 2.25
CA LEU A 50 -1.48 7.64 1.13
C LEU A 50 -2.07 8.89 0.46
N GLN A 51 -3.40 8.99 0.36
CA GLN A 51 -4.06 10.19 -0.17
C GLN A 51 -3.77 11.41 0.69
N PHE A 52 -3.84 11.29 2.01
CA PHE A 52 -3.43 12.39 2.90
C PHE A 52 -1.99 12.81 2.64
N LEU A 53 -1.05 11.84 2.59
CA LEU A 53 0.37 12.12 2.35
C LEU A 53 0.63 12.76 0.98
N ALA A 54 -0.19 12.46 -0.03
CA ALA A 54 -0.06 12.94 -1.40
C ALA A 54 -0.56 14.38 -1.63
N ARG A 55 -1.31 14.95 -0.68
CA ARG A 55 -1.95 16.29 -0.79
C ARG A 55 -1.00 17.42 -0.43
N ASP A 56 -1.32 18.62 -0.88
CA ASP A 56 -0.56 19.83 -0.57
C ASP A 56 -0.69 20.27 0.91
N ALA A 57 0.13 21.24 1.31
CA ALA A 57 0.27 21.67 2.69
C ALA A 57 -1.01 22.31 3.23
N GLU A 58 -1.68 23.11 2.40
CA GLU A 58 -2.93 23.78 2.76
C GLU A 58 -4.00 22.74 3.06
N TRP A 59 -4.19 21.76 2.17
CA TRP A 59 -5.14 20.68 2.37
C TRP A 59 -4.77 19.83 3.58
N GLN A 60 -3.49 19.47 3.75
CA GLN A 60 -3.02 18.70 4.91
C GLN A 60 -3.27 19.46 6.22
N GLY A 61 -2.98 20.76 6.27
CA GLY A 61 -3.20 21.61 7.43
C GLY A 61 -4.68 21.75 7.80
N ALA A 62 -5.57 21.81 6.81
CA ALA A 62 -7.01 21.90 7.03
C ALA A 62 -7.67 20.56 7.45
N ASN A 63 -7.01 19.43 7.15
CA ASN A 63 -7.58 18.09 7.37
C ASN A 63 -6.81 17.25 8.39
N ILE A 64 -5.65 17.70 8.85
CA ILE A 64 -5.01 17.14 10.05
C ILE A 64 -5.83 17.57 11.26
N GLY A 65 -6.09 16.65 12.19
CA GLY A 65 -6.92 16.92 13.36
C GLY A 65 -6.31 17.94 14.32
N CYS A 66 -5.74 17.48 15.44
CA CYS A 66 -5.21 18.39 16.46
C CYS A 66 -3.83 18.95 16.10
N CYS A 67 -2.87 18.07 15.83
CA CYS A 67 -1.52 18.44 15.46
C CYS A 67 -0.87 17.34 14.60
N ALA A 68 0.09 17.67 13.75
CA ALA A 68 0.78 16.71 12.90
C ALA A 68 1.51 15.65 13.74
N ASP A 69 2.18 16.06 14.82
CA ASP A 69 2.85 15.13 15.74
C ASP A 69 1.86 14.13 16.40
N CYS A 70 0.67 14.63 16.74
CA CYS A 70 -0.39 13.89 17.41
C CYS A 70 -1.11 12.91 16.46
N ASN A 71 -1.53 13.41 15.30
CA ASN A 71 -2.53 12.78 14.45
C ASN A 71 -1.91 12.11 13.21
N LEU A 72 -0.74 12.55 12.74
CA LEU A 72 -0.15 11.93 11.55
C LEU A 72 0.13 10.45 11.83
N TRP A 73 0.69 10.15 13.00
CA TRP A 73 1.00 8.78 13.39
C TRP A 73 -0.23 7.94 13.68
N SER A 74 -1.15 8.43 14.51
CA SER A 74 -2.33 7.67 14.92
C SER A 74 -3.30 7.40 13.76
N ASP A 75 -3.47 8.41 12.89
CA ASP A 75 -4.56 8.46 11.92
C ASP A 75 -4.10 8.11 10.51
N HIS A 76 -2.79 8.13 10.20
CA HIS A 76 -2.29 7.87 8.85
C HIS A 76 -1.11 6.89 8.83
N LEU A 77 0.02 7.22 9.46
CA LEU A 77 1.24 6.40 9.36
C LEU A 77 1.10 5.03 10.01
N ARG A 78 0.23 4.87 11.02
CA ARG A 78 -0.12 3.55 11.57
C ARG A 78 -0.58 2.59 10.48
N TYR A 79 -1.37 3.05 9.50
CA TYR A 79 -1.89 2.19 8.44
C TYR A 79 -0.79 1.83 7.43
N LEU A 80 0.07 2.79 7.09
CA LEU A 80 1.25 2.54 6.28
C LEU A 80 2.18 1.50 6.95
N HIS A 81 2.48 1.70 8.23
CA HIS A 81 3.28 0.78 9.04
C HIS A 81 2.62 -0.62 9.12
N ALA A 82 1.33 -0.68 9.44
CA ALA A 82 0.58 -1.94 9.52
C ALA A 82 0.59 -2.69 8.18
N PHE A 83 0.50 -1.98 7.05
CA PHE A 83 0.63 -2.60 5.74
C PHE A 83 2.05 -3.11 5.50
N VAL A 84 3.09 -2.28 5.69
CA VAL A 84 4.49 -2.68 5.45
C VAL A 84 4.90 -3.92 6.28
N HIS A 85 4.45 -4.01 7.53
CA HIS A 85 4.82 -5.12 8.43
C HIS A 85 3.84 -6.30 8.41
N GLY A 86 2.57 -6.07 8.09
CA GLY A 86 1.52 -7.09 8.10
C GLY A 86 1.21 -7.69 6.73
N PHE A 87 1.58 -7.01 5.64
CA PHE A 87 1.27 -7.44 4.29
C PHE A 87 2.40 -8.31 3.70
N PRO A 88 2.10 -9.50 3.13
CA PRO A 88 3.13 -10.36 2.55
C PRO A 88 3.82 -9.72 1.34
N PRO A 89 5.13 -9.42 1.39
CA PRO A 89 5.82 -8.67 0.33
C PRO A 89 5.72 -9.35 -1.04
N ARG A 90 5.71 -10.68 -1.06
CA ARG A 90 5.61 -11.50 -2.28
C ARG A 90 4.36 -11.26 -3.12
N LEU A 91 3.28 -10.71 -2.53
CA LEU A 91 2.03 -10.48 -3.25
C LEU A 91 2.07 -9.20 -4.10
N LEU A 92 2.80 -8.18 -3.62
CA LEU A 92 2.95 -6.90 -4.31
C LEU A 92 4.38 -6.37 -4.10
N PRO A 93 5.43 -7.02 -4.63
CA PRO A 93 6.82 -6.76 -4.25
C PRO A 93 7.26 -5.32 -4.57
N ARG A 94 6.84 -4.79 -5.72
CA ARG A 94 7.17 -3.41 -6.13
C ARG A 94 6.49 -2.38 -5.23
N VAL A 95 5.20 -2.57 -4.92
CA VAL A 95 4.45 -1.68 -4.03
C VAL A 95 5.04 -1.74 -2.62
N HIS A 96 5.30 -2.95 -2.12
CA HIS A 96 5.84 -3.16 -0.78
C HIS A 96 7.19 -2.45 -0.59
N ALA A 97 8.14 -2.63 -1.52
CA ALA A 97 9.43 -1.94 -1.47
C ALA A 97 9.27 -0.41 -1.48
N HIS A 98 8.34 0.11 -2.28
CA HIS A 98 8.05 1.54 -2.37
C HIS A 98 7.45 2.10 -1.06
N LEU A 99 6.47 1.39 -0.50
CA LEU A 99 5.83 1.77 0.77
C LEU A 99 6.80 1.67 1.95
N GLN A 100 7.71 0.69 1.94
CA GLN A 100 8.75 0.57 2.95
C GLN A 100 9.73 1.75 2.91
N ALA A 101 10.12 2.19 1.70
CA ALA A 101 10.95 3.38 1.55
C ALA A 101 10.21 4.66 1.99
N LEU A 102 8.93 4.79 1.64
CA LEU A 102 8.08 5.91 2.08
C LEU A 102 7.96 5.95 3.60
N LEU A 103 7.70 4.81 4.25
CA LEU A 103 7.63 4.72 5.71
C LEU A 103 8.93 5.18 6.37
N GLY A 104 10.08 4.67 5.90
CA GLY A 104 11.38 5.09 6.43
C GLY A 104 11.65 6.59 6.23
N ALA A 105 11.17 7.19 5.14
CA ALA A 105 11.27 8.63 4.93
C ALA A 105 10.35 9.44 5.87
N CYS A 106 9.14 8.94 6.17
CA CYS A 106 8.27 9.52 7.18
C CYS A 106 8.88 9.43 8.58
N GLU A 107 9.50 8.31 8.93
CA GLU A 107 10.22 8.11 10.21
C GLU A 107 11.44 9.02 10.36
N ALA A 108 12.02 9.48 9.25
CA ALA A 108 13.19 10.35 9.22
C ALA A 108 12.85 11.86 9.19
N LEU A 109 11.56 12.23 9.27
CA LEU A 109 11.16 13.63 9.37
C LEU A 109 11.75 14.27 10.63
N SER A 110 12.32 15.46 10.49
CA SER A 110 12.78 16.21 11.65
C SER A 110 11.58 16.74 12.44
N GLN A 111 11.80 17.07 13.72
CA GLN A 111 10.78 17.71 14.54
C GLN A 111 10.27 19.01 13.89
N ASP A 112 11.18 19.80 13.30
CA ASP A 112 10.84 21.04 12.59
C ASP A 112 9.97 20.82 11.35
N ALA A 113 9.95 19.60 10.79
CA ALA A 113 9.07 19.25 9.69
C ALA A 113 7.64 18.94 10.16
N TYR A 114 7.46 18.51 11.41
CA TYR A 114 6.13 18.30 11.98
C TYR A 114 5.49 19.62 12.39
N VAL A 115 6.25 20.45 13.09
CA VAL A 115 5.75 21.66 13.74
C VAL A 115 6.75 22.80 13.65
N ASP A 116 6.23 24.01 13.57
CA ASP A 116 6.97 25.26 13.74
C ASP A 116 6.31 26.13 14.83
N LEU A 117 6.67 27.42 14.88
CA LEU A 117 6.10 28.35 15.86
C LEU A 117 4.63 28.66 15.61
N ASP A 118 4.14 28.46 14.38
CA ASP A 118 2.80 28.83 13.92
C ASP A 118 1.86 27.61 13.82
N GLY A 119 2.39 26.39 13.95
CA GLY A 119 1.60 25.17 14.04
C GLY A 119 2.24 24.02 13.28
N ASN A 120 1.48 23.38 12.39
CA ASN A 120 1.97 22.26 11.58
C ASN A 120 2.80 22.77 10.40
N ASN A 121 3.99 22.22 10.20
CA ASN A 121 4.92 22.70 9.16
C ASN A 121 4.91 21.81 7.90
N PHE A 122 3.73 21.60 7.30
CA PHE A 122 3.62 20.79 6.08
C PHE A 122 4.29 21.41 4.84
N ASP A 123 4.68 22.69 4.89
CA ASP A 123 5.48 23.34 3.85
C ASP A 123 6.98 23.06 3.97
N HIS A 124 7.41 22.38 5.04
CA HIS A 124 8.81 22.02 5.21
C HIS A 124 9.32 21.19 4.00
N PRO A 125 10.52 21.46 3.46
CA PRO A 125 11.03 20.81 2.25
C PRO A 125 11.07 19.28 2.30
N GLN A 126 11.11 18.68 3.49
CA GLN A 126 11.06 17.23 3.65
C GLN A 126 9.70 16.60 3.27
N TRP A 127 8.61 17.37 3.23
CA TRP A 127 7.29 16.87 2.83
C TRP A 127 7.14 16.69 1.32
N ALA A 128 7.82 17.51 0.51
CA ALA A 128 7.76 17.42 -0.94
C ALA A 128 8.10 16.01 -1.48
N PRO A 129 9.22 15.36 -1.10
CA PRO A 129 9.51 14.01 -1.56
C PRO A 129 8.51 12.96 -1.02
N LEU A 130 7.93 13.15 0.17
CA LEU A 130 6.90 12.26 0.70
C LEU A 130 5.62 12.32 -0.13
N ARG A 131 5.19 13.52 -0.54
CA ARG A 131 4.02 13.72 -1.41
C ARG A 131 4.20 13.00 -2.73
N THR A 132 5.35 13.18 -3.38
CA THR A 132 5.67 12.50 -4.63
C THR A 132 5.67 10.99 -4.46
N ALA A 133 6.35 10.47 -3.43
CA ALA A 133 6.38 9.04 -3.17
C ALA A 133 4.98 8.47 -2.85
N ALA A 134 4.12 9.20 -2.14
CA ALA A 134 2.75 8.78 -1.88
C ALA A 134 1.88 8.76 -3.15
N GLN A 135 2.04 9.76 -4.04
CA GLN A 135 1.37 9.79 -5.35
C GLN A 135 1.80 8.60 -6.22
N GLU A 136 3.09 8.27 -6.24
CA GLU A 136 3.62 7.11 -6.94
C GLU A 136 3.07 5.80 -6.35
N ALA A 137 2.97 5.69 -5.03
CA ALA A 137 2.37 4.52 -4.37
C ALA A 137 0.91 4.32 -4.77
N LEU A 138 0.11 5.39 -4.79
CA LEU A 138 -1.28 5.37 -5.24
C LEU A 138 -1.41 4.95 -6.70
N ALA A 139 -0.49 5.42 -7.56
CA ALA A 139 -0.44 5.02 -8.97
C ALA A 139 -0.06 3.55 -9.14
N LEU A 140 0.92 3.04 -8.38
CA LEU A 140 1.32 1.63 -8.40
C LEU A 140 0.19 0.70 -7.93
N LEU A 141 -0.63 1.18 -6.99
CA LEU A 141 -1.82 0.48 -6.51
C LEU A 141 -3.01 0.60 -7.47
N LEU A 142 -2.96 1.49 -8.47
CA LEU A 142 -4.13 1.86 -9.28
C LEU A 142 -5.32 2.29 -8.40
N TRP A 143 -5.04 3.00 -7.30
CA TRP A 143 -6.02 3.28 -6.23
C TRP A 143 -7.30 3.95 -6.75
N GLN A 144 -7.18 4.84 -7.74
CA GLN A 144 -8.31 5.55 -8.35
C GLN A 144 -9.37 4.62 -8.95
N GLU A 145 -9.01 3.39 -9.33
CA GLU A 145 -9.96 2.40 -9.87
C GLU A 145 -10.86 1.80 -8.78
N PHE A 146 -10.43 1.83 -7.51
CA PHE A 146 -11.11 1.14 -6.41
C PHE A 146 -11.60 2.07 -5.30
N GLU A 147 -11.06 3.30 -5.23
CA GLU A 147 -11.33 4.27 -4.17
C GLU A 147 -12.82 4.42 -3.84
N ALA A 148 -13.67 4.56 -4.86
CA ALA A 148 -15.11 4.76 -4.68
C ALA A 148 -15.84 3.55 -4.07
N HIS A 149 -15.28 2.35 -4.23
CA HIS A 149 -15.87 1.09 -3.76
C HIS A 149 -15.25 0.59 -2.46
N MET A 150 -14.05 1.05 -2.13
CA MET A 150 -13.29 0.54 -1.00
C MET A 150 -13.98 0.74 0.36
N PRO A 151 -14.63 1.88 0.67
CA PRO A 151 -15.32 2.04 1.96
C PRO A 151 -16.39 0.98 2.21
N ALA A 152 -17.27 0.74 1.23
CA ALA A 152 -18.31 -0.29 1.33
C ALA A 152 -17.70 -1.70 1.47
N LEU A 153 -16.63 -1.99 0.73
CA LEU A 153 -15.94 -3.27 0.84
C LEU A 153 -15.30 -3.47 2.23
N VAL A 154 -14.73 -2.42 2.82
CA VAL A 154 -14.17 -2.44 4.17
C VAL A 154 -15.27 -2.68 5.20
N GLU A 155 -16.40 -1.99 5.09
CA GLU A 155 -17.57 -2.18 5.96
C GLU A 155 -18.07 -3.63 5.89
N ASP A 156 -18.23 -4.19 4.69
CA ASP A 156 -18.62 -5.59 4.48
C ASP A 156 -17.63 -6.57 5.15
N CYS A 157 -16.32 -6.31 4.99
CA CYS A 157 -15.26 -7.12 5.58
C CYS A 157 -15.26 -7.05 7.11
N GLN A 158 -15.52 -5.88 7.69
CA GLN A 158 -15.63 -5.67 9.14
C GLN A 158 -16.84 -6.41 9.71
N ALA A 159 -18.02 -6.25 9.10
CA ALA A 159 -19.24 -6.94 9.50
C ALA A 159 -19.08 -8.48 9.41
N ALA A 160 -18.38 -8.97 8.37
CA ALA A 160 -18.06 -10.38 8.25
C ALA A 160 -17.18 -10.86 9.41
N LEU A 161 -16.14 -10.11 9.78
CA LEU A 161 -15.29 -10.48 10.93
C LEU A 161 -16.05 -10.47 12.26
N GLU A 162 -16.94 -9.51 12.49
CA GLU A 162 -17.75 -9.41 13.72
C GLU A 162 -18.74 -10.58 13.86
N LYS A 163 -19.38 -10.98 12.76
CA LYS A 163 -20.34 -12.09 12.73
C LYS A 163 -19.75 -13.42 13.20
N TRP A 164 -18.43 -13.57 13.14
CA TRP A 164 -17.70 -14.79 13.50
C TRP A 164 -16.79 -14.62 14.72
N GLN A 165 -16.96 -13.55 15.52
CA GLN A 165 -16.30 -13.45 16.82
C GLN A 165 -17.00 -14.36 17.85
N PRO A 166 -16.31 -15.35 18.46
CA PRO A 166 -16.87 -16.25 19.46
C PRO A 166 -17.15 -15.58 20.81
#